data_AF-A0A7L3MIH3-F1
#
_entry.id   AF-A0A7L3MIH3-F1
#
_cell.length_a   1.000
_cell.length_b   1.000
_cell.length_c   1.000
_cell.angle_alpha   90.00
_cell.angle_beta   90.00
_cell.angle_gamma   90.00
#
_symmetry.space_group_name_H-M   'P 1'
#
loop_
_entity.id
_entity.type
_entity.pdbx_description
1 polymer ?
#
loop_
_entity_poly.entity_id
_entity_poly.type
_entity_poly.pdbx_seq_one_letter_code
_entity_poly.pdbx_strand_id
1 'polypeptide(L)'
;PRQCYDDIDELVIPAPIQQVVTGQSGLFTQYNIQKKAMTVREFRRIANSDKYCTPRYTDFEDLERKYWKNLTFNAPIYGADVNGTLYDKHVDAWNIGRLNTILDIVENESGITIEGVNTPYLYFGMWKTSFAWHTEDMDLYSINYLHFGEPKSWYSIPPEHGKRLERLAKGFFPGSAQSCEAFLRHKMTLISPSILKKYGIPFDKV
;
A
#
# COMPACT_ATOMS: atom_id res chain seq x y z
N PRO A 1 11.56 -17.24 -2.48
CA PRO A 1 10.35 -18.08 -2.66
C PRO A 1 10.05 -18.53 -4.09
N ARG A 2 10.84 -18.09 -5.08
CA ARG A 2 10.74 -18.45 -6.49
C ARG A 2 12.14 -18.54 -7.09
N GLN A 3 12.37 -19.43 -8.07
CA GLN A 3 13.69 -19.54 -8.72
C GLN A 3 14.06 -18.33 -9.60
N CYS A 4 13.14 -17.84 -10.44
CA CYS A 4 13.33 -16.66 -11.27
C CYS A 4 12.02 -15.90 -11.47
N TYR A 5 12.09 -14.63 -11.90
CA TYR A 5 10.92 -13.76 -12.13
C TYR A 5 10.79 -13.32 -13.59
N ASP A 6 11.52 -13.95 -14.52
CA ASP A 6 11.55 -13.52 -15.93
C ASP A 6 10.25 -13.86 -16.68
N ASP A 7 9.43 -14.74 -16.12
CA ASP A 7 8.19 -15.26 -16.70
C ASP A 7 6.92 -14.49 -16.29
N ILE A 8 7.07 -13.43 -15.48
CA ILE A 8 5.92 -12.65 -14.98
C ILE A 8 5.50 -11.53 -15.94
N ASP A 9 6.23 -11.30 -17.02
CA ASP A 9 6.05 -10.15 -17.92
C ASP A 9 4.63 -10.10 -18.54
N GLU A 10 4.04 -11.25 -18.82
CA GLU A 10 2.71 -11.40 -19.40
C GLU A 10 1.59 -11.45 -18.34
N LEU A 11 1.93 -11.40 -17.04
CA LEU A 11 0.94 -11.36 -15.98
C LEU A 11 0.10 -10.09 -16.14
N VAL A 12 -1.22 -10.25 -16.08
CA VAL A 12 -2.19 -9.17 -16.26
C VAL A 12 -2.46 -8.49 -14.92
N ILE A 13 -2.33 -7.17 -14.90
CA ILE A 13 -2.85 -6.29 -13.86
C ILE A 13 -4.25 -5.87 -14.33
N PRO A 14 -5.34 -6.44 -13.78
CA PRO A 14 -6.68 -6.26 -14.33
C PRO A 14 -7.25 -4.85 -14.08
N ALA A 15 -6.94 -4.26 -12.93
CA ALA A 15 -7.50 -2.98 -12.50
C ALA A 15 -6.42 -2.03 -11.91
N PRO A 16 -5.42 -1.61 -12.71
CA PRO A 16 -4.43 -0.66 -12.24
C PRO A 16 -5.10 0.68 -11.88
N ILE A 17 -4.65 1.30 -10.79
CA ILE A 17 -5.23 2.54 -10.26
C ILE A 17 -4.26 3.71 -10.39
N GLN A 18 -4.70 4.83 -10.95
CA GLN A 18 -3.97 6.08 -10.91
C GLN A 18 -4.29 6.83 -9.62
N GLN A 19 -3.28 7.14 -8.82
CA GLN A 19 -3.43 7.74 -7.49
C GLN A 19 -3.33 9.27 -7.58
N VAL A 20 -4.48 9.93 -7.58
CA VAL A 20 -4.58 11.39 -7.58
C VAL A 20 -4.61 11.86 -6.14
N VAL A 21 -3.65 12.69 -5.74
CA VAL A 21 -3.54 13.19 -4.37
C VAL A 21 -3.84 14.69 -4.34
N THR A 22 -4.72 15.10 -3.44
CA THR A 22 -5.02 16.51 -3.16
C THR A 22 -4.75 16.83 -1.70
N GLY A 23 -4.36 18.07 -1.42
CA GLY A 23 -4.01 18.50 -0.06
C GLY A 23 -2.70 19.29 -0.02
N GLN A 24 -2.29 19.67 1.17
CA GLN A 24 -1.12 20.52 1.39
C GLN A 24 -0.62 20.39 2.83
N SER A 25 0.59 20.90 3.08
CA SER A 25 1.16 21.01 4.43
C SER A 25 1.16 19.69 5.21
N GLY A 26 1.37 18.56 4.52
CA GLY A 26 1.48 17.26 5.17
C GLY A 26 0.15 16.55 5.44
N LEU A 27 -0.97 17.09 4.97
CA LEU A 27 -2.31 16.52 5.08
C LEU A 27 -2.90 16.37 3.68
N PHE A 28 -3.20 15.14 3.27
CA PHE A 28 -3.67 14.86 1.93
C PHE A 28 -4.76 13.78 1.90
N THR A 29 -5.59 13.85 0.87
CA THR A 29 -6.56 12.83 0.49
C THR A 29 -6.17 12.27 -0.88
N GLN A 30 -6.07 10.94 -0.97
CA GLN A 30 -5.82 10.21 -2.20
C GLN A 30 -7.14 9.71 -2.79
N TYR A 31 -7.27 9.80 -4.11
CA TYR A 31 -8.37 9.25 -4.90
C TYR A 31 -7.80 8.30 -5.95
N ASN A 32 -8.50 7.19 -6.17
CA ASN A 32 -8.08 6.18 -7.13
C ASN A 32 -8.92 6.30 -8.41
N ILE A 33 -8.26 6.47 -9.56
CA ILE A 33 -8.89 6.43 -10.87
C ILE A 33 -8.47 5.13 -11.55
N GLN A 34 -9.41 4.20 -11.71
CA GLN A 34 -9.14 2.95 -12.39
C GLN A 34 -8.73 3.19 -13.86
N LYS A 35 -7.70 2.49 -14.30
CA LYS A 35 -7.17 2.49 -15.67
C LYS A 35 -7.50 1.15 -16.33
N LYS A 36 -7.32 1.09 -17.65
CA LYS A 36 -7.47 -0.16 -18.40
C LYS A 36 -6.43 -1.17 -17.94
N ALA A 37 -6.79 -2.45 -18.00
CA ALA A 37 -5.89 -3.57 -17.73
C ALA A 37 -4.60 -3.44 -18.56
N MET A 38 -3.49 -3.87 -17.98
CA MET A 38 -2.18 -3.88 -18.62
C MET A 38 -1.34 -5.04 -18.10
N THR A 39 -0.34 -5.45 -18.86
CA THR A 39 0.65 -6.44 -18.45
C THR A 39 1.69 -5.85 -17.51
N VAL A 40 2.38 -6.71 -16.74
CA VAL A 40 3.54 -6.30 -15.93
C VAL A 40 4.63 -5.68 -16.80
N ARG A 41 4.83 -6.18 -18.04
CA ARG A 41 5.77 -5.59 -19.00
C ARG A 41 5.42 -4.13 -19.32
N GLU A 42 4.16 -3.85 -19.64
CA GLU A 42 3.69 -2.49 -19.92
C GLU A 42 3.81 -1.59 -18.69
N PHE A 43 3.41 -2.09 -17.53
CA PHE A 43 3.55 -1.37 -16.26
C PHE A 43 5.02 -1.00 -15.98
N ARG A 44 5.95 -1.95 -16.12
CA ARG A 44 7.39 -1.73 -15.92
C ARG A 44 7.95 -0.70 -16.89
N ARG A 45 7.51 -0.70 -18.16
CA ARG A 45 7.90 0.34 -19.14
C ARG A 45 7.44 1.73 -18.70
N ILE A 46 6.22 1.85 -18.17
CA ILE A 46 5.71 3.13 -17.64
C ILE A 46 6.51 3.56 -16.43
N ALA A 47 6.69 2.66 -15.44
CA ALA A 47 7.41 2.92 -14.20
C ALA A 47 8.84 3.42 -14.43
N ASN A 48 9.51 2.91 -15.47
CA ASN A 48 10.89 3.25 -15.81
C ASN A 48 11.02 4.39 -16.84
N SER A 49 9.91 4.97 -17.31
CA SER A 49 9.95 6.13 -18.20
C SER A 49 10.43 7.39 -17.46
N ASP A 50 11.04 8.34 -18.17
CA ASP A 50 11.53 9.61 -17.59
C ASP A 50 10.46 10.39 -16.79
N LYS A 51 9.17 10.16 -17.11
CA LYS A 51 8.05 10.80 -16.42
C LYS A 51 7.78 10.23 -15.02
N TYR A 52 8.00 8.93 -14.83
CA TYR A 52 7.60 8.20 -13.62
C TYR A 52 8.78 7.57 -12.88
N CYS A 53 9.98 7.58 -13.45
CA CYS A 53 11.14 6.99 -12.80
C CYS A 53 11.46 7.66 -11.47
N THR A 54 12.09 6.91 -10.58
CA THR A 54 12.59 7.44 -9.30
C THR A 54 13.57 8.59 -9.58
N PRO A 55 13.40 9.76 -8.93
CA PRO A 55 14.33 10.87 -9.09
C PRO A 55 15.69 10.49 -8.52
N ARG A 56 16.76 11.15 -8.94
CA ARG A 56 18.06 11.00 -8.27
C ARG A 56 17.96 11.43 -6.81
N TYR A 57 18.59 10.72 -5.90
CA TYR A 57 18.65 11.02 -4.47
C TYR A 57 19.98 10.57 -3.87
N THR A 58 20.36 11.12 -2.72
CA THR A 58 21.60 10.76 -2.01
C THR A 58 21.40 9.65 -0.99
N ASP A 59 20.30 9.71 -0.26
CA ASP A 59 19.95 8.83 0.84
C ASP A 59 18.42 8.72 0.97
N PHE A 60 17.98 7.85 1.88
CA PHE A 60 16.57 7.62 2.14
C PHE A 60 15.85 8.90 2.59
N GLU A 61 16.47 9.71 3.45
CA GLU A 61 15.88 10.96 3.95
C GLU A 61 15.65 11.97 2.82
N ASP A 62 16.53 12.04 1.83
CA ASP A 62 16.37 12.86 0.64
C ASP A 62 15.22 12.37 -0.24
N LEU A 63 15.10 11.06 -0.42
CA LEU A 63 13.98 10.46 -1.16
C LEU A 63 12.65 10.67 -0.43
N GLU A 64 12.61 10.52 0.90
CA GLU A 64 11.45 10.77 1.77
C GLU A 64 10.98 12.23 1.65
N ARG A 65 11.92 13.19 1.72
CA ARG A 65 11.60 14.62 1.50
C ARG A 65 11.02 14.86 0.12
N LYS A 66 11.58 14.25 -0.93
CA LYS A 66 11.09 14.37 -2.32
C LYS A 66 9.71 13.75 -2.48
N TYR A 67 9.42 12.64 -1.84
CA TYR A 67 8.11 12.01 -1.83
C TYR A 67 7.05 12.97 -1.28
N TRP A 68 7.22 13.45 -0.03
CA TRP A 68 6.24 14.32 0.61
C TRP A 68 6.11 15.69 -0.08
N LYS A 69 7.20 16.23 -0.64
CA LYS A 69 7.17 17.50 -1.38
C LYS A 69 6.41 17.41 -2.70
N ASN A 70 6.50 16.27 -3.41
CA ASN A 70 6.00 16.15 -4.77
C ASN A 70 4.73 15.31 -4.89
N LEU A 71 4.16 14.84 -3.78
CA LEU A 71 3.06 13.86 -3.75
C LEU A 71 1.87 14.21 -4.67
N THR A 72 1.48 15.49 -4.74
CA THR A 72 0.34 15.98 -5.54
C THR A 72 0.61 16.17 -7.03
N PHE A 73 1.88 16.19 -7.46
CA PHE A 73 2.26 16.31 -8.87
C PHE A 73 2.34 14.94 -9.52
N ASN A 74 2.17 14.81 -10.84
CA ASN A 74 2.39 13.57 -11.59
C ASN A 74 1.83 12.30 -10.90
N ALA A 75 0.51 12.16 -10.88
CA ALA A 75 -0.20 11.04 -10.27
C ALA A 75 0.33 9.68 -10.79
N PRO A 76 0.94 8.84 -9.92
CA PRO A 76 1.50 7.55 -10.31
C PRO A 76 0.40 6.50 -10.55
N ILE A 77 0.77 5.37 -11.13
CA ILE A 77 -0.14 4.23 -11.34
C ILE A 77 0.31 3.09 -10.44
N TYR A 78 -0.61 2.47 -9.71
CA TYR A 78 -0.35 1.35 -8.82
C TYR A 78 -1.12 0.12 -9.30
N GLY A 79 -0.42 -0.99 -9.53
CA GLY A 79 -1.04 -2.28 -9.81
C GLY A 79 -1.34 -3.00 -8.51
N ALA A 80 -2.36 -2.55 -7.79
CA ALA A 80 -2.73 -3.06 -6.48
C ALA A 80 -3.77 -4.19 -6.57
N ASP A 81 -3.86 -4.98 -5.49
CA ASP A 81 -4.94 -5.94 -5.24
C ASP A 81 -5.11 -6.96 -6.39
N VAL A 82 -4.00 -7.43 -6.95
CA VAL A 82 -3.99 -8.44 -7.99
C VAL A 82 -4.01 -9.83 -7.34
N ASN A 83 -5.12 -10.55 -7.47
CA ASN A 83 -5.25 -11.94 -7.00
C ASN A 83 -4.12 -12.83 -7.55
N GLY A 84 -3.37 -13.48 -6.66
CA GLY A 84 -2.36 -14.46 -7.05
C GLY A 84 -1.16 -14.54 -6.12
N THR A 85 -0.26 -15.48 -6.40
CA THR A 85 1.01 -15.66 -5.69
C THR A 85 2.15 -15.89 -6.67
N LEU A 86 3.34 -15.43 -6.31
CA LEU A 86 4.58 -15.70 -7.04
C LEU A 86 5.41 -16.83 -6.41
N TYR A 87 4.94 -17.44 -5.32
CA TYR A 87 5.63 -18.55 -4.67
C TYR A 87 5.59 -19.80 -5.56
N ASP A 88 6.73 -20.51 -5.65
CA ASP A 88 6.75 -21.82 -6.29
C ASP A 88 5.93 -22.83 -5.47
N LYS A 89 5.27 -23.76 -6.18
CA LYS A 89 4.33 -24.71 -5.55
C LYS A 89 4.95 -25.54 -4.43
N HIS A 90 6.25 -25.83 -4.48
CA HIS A 90 6.97 -26.68 -3.53
C HIS A 90 7.50 -25.94 -2.29
N VAL A 91 7.28 -24.62 -2.17
CA VAL A 91 7.79 -23.81 -1.06
C VAL A 91 6.78 -23.79 0.08
N ASP A 92 7.10 -24.45 1.19
CA ASP A 92 6.19 -24.52 2.35
C ASP A 92 6.49 -23.51 3.46
N ALA A 93 7.76 -23.15 3.63
CA ALA A 93 8.14 -22.17 4.64
C ALA A 93 7.65 -20.76 4.27
N TRP A 94 6.87 -20.13 5.16
CA TRP A 94 6.41 -18.75 5.02
C TRP A 94 5.71 -18.47 3.67
N ASN A 95 4.94 -19.43 3.19
CA ASN A 95 4.16 -19.27 1.97
C ASN A 95 2.89 -18.47 2.26
N ILE A 96 2.84 -17.22 1.77
CA ILE A 96 1.73 -16.30 2.01
C ILE A 96 0.39 -16.87 1.51
N GLY A 97 0.40 -17.72 0.47
CA GLY A 97 -0.82 -18.35 -0.03
C GLY A 97 -1.34 -19.52 0.83
N ARG A 98 -0.61 -19.94 1.87
CA ARG A 98 -0.97 -21.06 2.76
C ARG A 98 -0.23 -20.98 4.10
N LEU A 99 -0.51 -19.94 4.87
CA LEU A 99 0.14 -19.72 6.16
C LEU A 99 -0.32 -20.71 7.25
N ASN A 100 -1.44 -21.42 7.04
CA ASN A 100 -1.98 -22.40 7.99
C ASN A 100 -2.20 -21.80 9.38
N THR A 101 -2.83 -20.61 9.41
CA THR A 101 -3.18 -19.95 10.67
C THR A 101 -4.60 -20.33 11.08
N ILE A 102 -5.06 -19.84 12.24
CA ILE A 102 -6.47 -20.01 12.64
C ILE A 102 -7.45 -19.29 11.71
N LEU A 103 -7.00 -18.35 10.87
CA LEU A 103 -7.85 -17.65 9.90
C LEU A 103 -8.39 -18.61 8.82
N ASP A 104 -7.63 -19.66 8.50
CA ASP A 104 -7.96 -20.66 7.49
C ASP A 104 -9.22 -21.46 7.88
N ILE A 105 -9.58 -21.49 9.18
CA ILE A 105 -10.83 -22.08 9.69
C ILE A 105 -12.06 -21.39 9.05
N VAL A 106 -11.99 -20.08 8.78
CA VAL A 106 -13.09 -19.34 8.15
C VAL A 106 -13.44 -19.92 6.78
N GLU A 107 -12.42 -20.22 5.97
CA GLU A 107 -12.65 -20.85 4.67
C GLU A 107 -13.03 -22.32 4.81
N ASN A 108 -12.31 -23.07 5.65
CA ASN A 108 -12.50 -24.51 5.79
C ASN A 108 -13.86 -24.91 6.39
N GLU A 109 -14.36 -24.16 7.37
CA GLU A 109 -15.61 -24.48 8.06
C GLU A 109 -16.82 -23.73 7.52
N SER A 110 -16.63 -22.47 7.09
CA SER A 110 -17.75 -21.64 6.60
C SER A 110 -17.84 -21.58 5.08
N GLY A 111 -16.81 -22.04 4.34
CA GLY A 111 -16.75 -21.97 2.88
C GLY A 111 -16.62 -20.53 2.34
N ILE A 112 -16.18 -19.58 3.17
CA ILE A 112 -16.11 -18.17 2.82
C ILE A 112 -14.68 -17.80 2.39
N THR A 113 -14.53 -17.44 1.12
CA THR A 113 -13.31 -16.83 0.57
C THR A 113 -13.44 -15.31 0.59
N ILE A 114 -12.45 -14.61 1.15
CA ILE A 114 -12.39 -13.15 1.23
C ILE A 114 -11.09 -12.72 0.55
N GLU A 115 -11.22 -12.22 -0.69
CA GLU A 115 -10.06 -11.88 -1.51
C GLU A 115 -9.14 -10.86 -0.80
N GLY A 116 -7.85 -11.18 -0.72
CA GLY A 116 -6.85 -10.35 -0.04
C GLY A 116 -6.77 -10.49 1.48
N VAL A 117 -7.73 -11.18 2.10
CA VAL A 117 -7.72 -11.46 3.55
C VAL A 117 -7.26 -12.89 3.82
N ASN A 118 -7.89 -13.87 3.17
CA ASN A 118 -7.45 -15.28 3.22
C ASN A 118 -6.90 -15.79 1.88
N THR A 119 -6.83 -14.92 0.85
CA THR A 119 -6.10 -15.18 -0.40
C THR A 119 -4.99 -14.15 -0.59
N PRO A 120 -3.88 -14.51 -1.27
CA PRO A 120 -2.77 -13.59 -1.47
C PRO A 120 -3.08 -12.55 -2.56
N TYR A 121 -2.63 -11.30 -2.30
CA TYR A 121 -2.57 -10.23 -3.29
C TYR A 121 -1.13 -9.90 -3.70
N LEU A 122 -0.96 -9.61 -4.98
CA LEU A 122 0.24 -9.03 -5.57
C LEU A 122 0.07 -7.53 -5.74
N TYR A 123 1.18 -6.81 -5.52
CA TYR A 123 1.25 -5.37 -5.63
C TYR A 123 2.44 -4.97 -6.51
N PHE A 124 2.16 -4.28 -7.62
CA PHE A 124 3.15 -3.74 -8.54
C PHE A 124 3.26 -2.22 -8.33
N GLY A 125 4.35 -1.80 -7.69
CA GLY A 125 4.62 -0.40 -7.35
C GLY A 125 5.49 0.32 -8.37
N MET A 126 5.36 1.65 -8.42
CA MET A 126 6.31 2.56 -9.07
C MET A 126 6.61 3.72 -8.12
N TRP A 127 7.53 4.60 -8.52
CA TRP A 127 7.85 5.78 -7.71
C TRP A 127 6.58 6.56 -7.31
N LYS A 128 6.47 6.86 -6.01
CA LYS A 128 5.35 7.53 -5.32
C LYS A 128 4.03 6.78 -5.21
N THR A 129 3.91 5.53 -5.69
CA THR A 129 2.71 4.76 -5.34
C THR A 129 2.64 4.57 -3.83
N SER A 130 1.46 4.80 -3.26
CA SER A 130 1.27 4.96 -1.82
C SER A 130 0.15 4.08 -1.29
N PHE A 131 0.26 3.67 -0.02
CA PHE A 131 -0.84 3.10 0.76
C PHE A 131 -1.09 4.03 1.94
N ALA A 132 -2.36 4.40 2.14
CA ALA A 132 -2.74 5.38 3.14
C ALA A 132 -2.70 4.81 4.56
N TRP A 133 -2.85 5.68 5.56
CA TRP A 133 -2.98 5.26 6.96
C TRP A 133 -4.22 4.37 7.14
N HIS A 134 -4.00 3.15 7.61
CA HIS A 134 -5.06 2.19 7.91
C HIS A 134 -4.58 1.15 8.93
N THR A 135 -5.52 0.39 9.46
CA THR A 135 -5.31 -0.94 10.02
C THR A 135 -5.94 -1.96 9.07
N GLU A 136 -5.49 -3.22 9.14
CA GLU A 136 -6.06 -4.30 8.34
C GLU A 136 -7.55 -4.51 8.62
N ASP A 137 -8.26 -5.15 7.70
CA ASP A 137 -9.65 -5.51 7.91
C ASP A 137 -9.80 -6.38 9.16
N MET A 138 -10.82 -6.07 9.97
CA MET A 138 -11.03 -6.66 11.30
C MET A 138 -9.84 -6.52 12.26
N ASP A 139 -8.92 -5.58 12.02
CA ASP A 139 -7.70 -5.35 12.78
C ASP A 139 -6.82 -6.61 12.88
N LEU A 140 -6.83 -7.43 11.82
CA LEU A 140 -6.01 -8.62 11.69
C LEU A 140 -4.52 -8.28 11.52
N TYR A 141 -3.69 -9.31 11.58
CA TYR A 141 -2.31 -9.23 11.15
C TYR A 141 -2.24 -9.23 9.62
N SER A 142 -1.20 -8.61 9.07
CA SER A 142 -0.80 -8.76 7.67
C SER A 142 0.65 -9.23 7.56
N ILE A 143 0.96 -9.89 6.45
CA ILE A 143 2.33 -10.26 6.07
C ILE A 143 2.60 -9.69 4.68
N ASN A 144 3.76 -9.07 4.50
CA ASN A 144 4.21 -8.52 3.23
C ASN A 144 5.58 -9.08 2.88
N TYR A 145 5.75 -9.55 1.63
CA TYR A 145 7.03 -9.98 1.10
C TYR A 145 7.37 -9.20 -0.17
N LEU A 146 8.47 -8.45 -0.14
CA LEU A 146 8.97 -7.74 -1.32
C LEU A 146 9.73 -8.74 -2.21
N HIS A 147 9.07 -9.21 -3.26
CA HIS A 147 9.63 -10.22 -4.16
C HIS A 147 10.89 -9.77 -4.92
N PHE A 148 10.86 -8.56 -5.49
CA PHE A 148 11.96 -7.92 -6.22
C PHE A 148 11.67 -6.42 -6.42
N GLY A 149 12.63 -5.70 -6.98
CA GLY A 149 12.49 -4.29 -7.36
C GLY A 149 13.00 -3.32 -6.30
N GLU A 150 12.49 -2.08 -6.37
CA GLU A 150 12.90 -1.00 -5.48
C GLU A 150 12.30 -1.13 -4.07
N PRO A 151 12.93 -0.51 -3.04
CA PRO A 151 12.46 -0.56 -1.66
C PRO A 151 11.04 -0.01 -1.45
N LYS A 152 10.39 -0.48 -0.39
CA LYS A 152 9.12 0.05 0.14
C LYS A 152 9.36 0.55 1.55
N SER A 153 9.13 1.85 1.77
CA SER A 153 9.26 2.47 3.09
C SER A 153 7.93 2.49 3.82
N TRP A 154 7.97 2.27 5.13
CA TRP A 154 6.81 2.17 5.99
C TRP A 154 6.85 3.22 7.09
N TYR A 155 5.67 3.64 7.52
CA TYR A 155 5.47 4.32 8.79
C TYR A 155 4.52 3.49 9.64
N SER A 156 4.83 3.34 10.92
CA SER A 156 3.98 2.61 11.86
C SER A 156 3.73 3.43 13.11
N ILE A 157 2.54 3.25 13.69
CA ILE A 157 2.18 3.84 14.98
C ILE A 157 1.89 2.67 15.92
N PRO A 158 2.49 2.64 17.13
CA PRO A 158 2.21 1.60 18.11
C PRO A 158 0.70 1.45 18.38
N PRO A 159 0.14 0.23 18.48
CA PRO A 159 -1.30 0.02 18.67
C PRO A 159 -1.89 0.78 19.87
N GLU A 160 -1.15 0.88 20.97
CA GLU A 160 -1.50 1.66 22.18
C GLU A 160 -1.73 3.17 21.91
N HIS A 161 -1.25 3.67 20.76
CA HIS A 161 -1.41 5.06 20.32
C HIS A 161 -2.37 5.21 19.12
N GLY A 162 -2.95 4.13 18.60
CA GLY A 162 -3.86 4.18 17.43
C GLY A 162 -5.04 5.14 17.62
N LYS A 163 -5.67 5.16 18.81
CA LYS A 163 -6.75 6.11 19.13
C LYS A 163 -6.34 7.58 19.14
N ARG A 164 -5.04 7.88 19.27
CA ARG A 164 -4.52 9.26 19.17
C ARG A 164 -4.44 9.69 17.71
N LEU A 165 -4.01 8.81 16.81
CA LEU A 165 -4.06 9.04 15.37
C LEU A 165 -5.50 9.24 14.88
N GLU A 166 -6.43 8.36 15.28
CA GLU A 166 -7.84 8.49 14.89
C GLU A 166 -8.41 9.85 15.29
N ARG A 167 -8.14 10.31 16.52
CA ARG A 167 -8.57 11.64 17.00
C ARG A 167 -7.94 12.78 16.19
N LEU A 168 -6.64 12.70 15.89
CA LEU A 168 -5.97 13.69 15.05
C LEU A 168 -6.58 13.74 13.64
N ALA A 169 -6.81 12.58 13.04
CA ALA A 169 -7.40 12.47 11.71
C ALA A 169 -8.83 13.01 11.68
N LYS A 170 -9.67 12.70 12.68
CA LYS A 170 -11.03 13.27 12.80
C LYS A 170 -11.01 14.81 12.87
N GLY A 171 -10.02 15.39 13.55
CA GLY A 171 -9.86 16.84 13.63
C GLY A 171 -9.49 17.50 12.30
N PHE A 172 -8.67 16.85 11.47
CA PHE A 172 -8.24 17.39 10.18
C PHE A 172 -9.16 17.05 9.01
N PHE A 173 -9.93 15.97 9.11
CA PHE A 173 -10.84 15.51 8.07
C PHE A 173 -12.28 15.43 8.62
N PRO A 174 -12.86 16.55 9.12
CA PRO A 174 -14.14 16.53 9.81
C PRO A 174 -15.30 16.08 8.91
N GLY A 175 -15.27 16.42 7.62
CA GLY A 175 -16.28 15.97 6.65
C GLY A 175 -16.28 14.44 6.51
N SER A 176 -15.09 13.83 6.36
CA SER A 176 -14.96 12.37 6.29
C SER A 176 -15.38 11.69 7.59
N ALA A 177 -15.00 12.28 8.75
CA ALA A 177 -15.36 11.76 10.07
C ALA A 177 -16.86 11.81 10.36
N GLN A 178 -17.56 12.86 9.87
CA GLN A 178 -19.02 12.98 10.00
C GLN A 178 -19.75 11.94 9.15
N SER A 179 -19.22 11.63 7.95
CA SER A 179 -19.83 10.64 7.07
C SER A 179 -19.53 9.19 7.48
N CYS A 180 -18.38 8.92 8.09
CA CYS A 180 -17.97 7.59 8.52
C CYS A 180 -17.04 7.65 9.73
N GLU A 181 -17.42 6.97 10.83
CA GLU A 181 -16.60 6.95 12.05
C GLU A 181 -15.24 6.28 11.85
N ALA A 182 -15.16 5.34 10.91
CA ALA A 182 -13.98 4.54 10.57
C ALA A 182 -13.40 4.90 9.20
N PHE A 183 -13.50 6.16 8.76
CA PHE A 183 -13.09 6.60 7.42
C PHE A 183 -11.63 6.30 7.04
N LEU A 184 -10.73 6.06 8.01
CA LEU A 184 -9.36 5.61 7.73
C LEU A 184 -9.33 4.24 7.03
N ARG A 185 -10.35 3.39 7.22
CA ARG A 185 -10.50 2.14 6.48
C ARG A 185 -10.77 2.33 4.99
N HIS A 186 -11.12 3.55 4.55
CA HIS A 186 -11.25 3.85 3.13
C HIS A 186 -9.88 3.92 2.43
N LYS A 187 -8.76 3.88 3.17
CA LYS A 187 -7.39 3.91 2.66
C LYS A 187 -7.11 5.12 1.73
N MET A 188 -7.65 6.29 2.09
CA MET A 188 -7.48 7.54 1.33
C MET A 188 -6.70 8.63 2.08
N THR A 189 -6.49 8.50 3.39
CA THR A 189 -5.95 9.58 4.23
C THR A 189 -4.43 9.48 4.39
N LEU A 190 -3.71 10.48 3.90
CA LEU A 190 -2.25 10.58 4.00
C LEU A 190 -1.87 11.71 4.96
N ILE A 191 -1.10 11.37 5.99
CA ILE A 191 -0.59 12.30 7.00
C ILE A 191 0.93 12.12 7.07
N SER A 192 1.66 13.20 6.85
CA SER A 192 3.13 13.17 6.83
C SER A 192 3.73 13.03 8.24
N PRO A 193 4.96 12.50 8.36
CA PRO A 193 5.66 12.39 9.65
C PRO A 193 5.89 13.74 10.33
N SER A 194 5.99 14.84 9.58
CA SER A 194 6.12 16.19 10.14
C SER A 194 4.86 16.62 10.92
N ILE A 195 3.68 16.23 10.45
CA ILE A 195 2.41 16.46 11.16
C ILE A 195 2.31 15.56 12.38
N LEU A 196 2.65 14.27 12.27
CA LEU A 196 2.66 13.36 13.41
C LEU A 196 3.56 13.87 14.54
N LYS A 197 4.79 14.30 14.20
CA LYS A 197 5.74 14.89 15.14
C LYS A 197 5.20 16.18 15.77
N LYS A 198 4.61 17.07 14.96
CA LYS A 198 4.04 18.35 15.44
C LYS A 198 2.94 18.15 16.49
N TYR A 199 2.12 17.10 16.34
CA TYR A 199 1.02 16.79 17.26
C TYR A 199 1.38 15.70 18.29
N GLY A 200 2.67 15.36 18.40
CA GLY A 200 3.18 14.43 19.41
C GLY A 200 2.66 12.99 19.26
N ILE A 201 2.28 12.56 18.05
CA ILE A 201 1.91 11.17 17.76
C ILE A 201 3.20 10.35 17.62
N PRO A 202 3.44 9.35 18.49
CA PRO A 202 4.60 8.48 18.36
C PRO A 202 4.45 7.61 17.12
N PHE A 203 5.49 7.56 16.30
CA PHE A 203 5.56 6.73 15.10
C PHE A 203 7.01 6.31 14.88
N ASP A 204 7.21 5.26 14.09
CA ASP A 204 8.51 4.84 13.60
C ASP A 204 8.49 4.69 12.08
N LYS A 205 9.66 4.61 11.46
CA LYS A 205 9.83 4.39 10.02
C LYS A 205 10.89 3.33 9.73
N VAL A 206 10.66 2.53 8.69
CA VAL A 206 11.57 1.46 8.21
C VAL A 206 11.58 1.39 6.69
#